data_AF-A0A9X1BBR4-F1
#
_entry.id   AF-A0A9X1BBR4-F1
#
_cell.length_a   1.000
_cell.length_b   1.000
_cell.length_c   1.000
_cell.angle_alpha   90.00
_cell.angle_beta   90.00
_cell.angle_gamma   90.00
#
_symmetry.space_group_name_H-M   'P 1'
#
loop_
_entity.id
_entity.type
_entity.pdbx_description
1 polymer ?
#
loop_
_entity_poly.entity_id
_entity_poly.type
_entity_poly.pdbx_seq_one_letter_code
_entity_poly.pdbx_strand_id
1 'polypeptide(L)'
;MRRKKFDAPVPTFADAYDQMLQEKLRNKKIICIPKGGPSGVLDTHEKRLSFVLDYLKTYPTFDIVRFHFKLSAGHAHDFVVLYSEVLNRALESLNVAPKRMVRSRDEF
;
A
#
# COMPACT_ATOMS: atom_id res chain seq x y z
N MET A 1 -0.32 18.08 14.95
CA MET A 1 -1.56 17.27 14.91
C MET A 1 -1.69 16.37 13.66
N ARG A 2 -1.21 16.77 12.47
CA ARG A 2 -1.36 15.96 11.23
C ARG A 2 -0.50 14.68 11.17
N ARG A 3 0.75 14.70 11.67
CA ARG A 3 1.63 13.51 11.67
C ARG A 3 1.09 12.35 12.52
N LYS A 4 0.60 12.63 13.73
CA LYS A 4 0.02 11.59 14.62
C LYS A 4 -1.07 10.73 13.96
N LYS A 5 -1.87 11.29 13.06
CA LYS A 5 -2.90 10.55 12.30
C LYS A 5 -2.31 9.66 11.22
N PHE A 6 -1.17 10.06 10.65
CA PHE A 6 -0.43 9.29 9.66
C PHE A 6 0.37 8.17 10.31
N ASP A 7 0.96 8.42 11.49
CA ASP A 7 1.79 7.44 12.21
C ASP A 7 0.96 6.25 12.74
N ALA A 8 -0.32 6.47 13.03
CA ALA A 8 -1.23 5.46 13.58
C ALA A 8 -1.43 4.22 12.69
N PRO A 9 -1.70 4.32 11.36
CA PRO A 9 -1.85 3.16 10.48
C PRO A 9 -0.53 2.49 10.03
N VAL A 10 0.63 3.11 10.26
CA VAL A 10 1.94 2.56 9.83
C VAL A 10 2.21 1.14 10.34
N PRO A 11 2.04 0.82 11.64
CA PRO A 11 2.28 -0.55 12.13
C PRO A 11 1.33 -1.56 11.50
N THR A 12 0.03 -1.25 11.44
CA THR A 12 -0.97 -2.15 10.82
C THR A 12 -0.69 -2.38 9.34
N PHE A 13 -0.20 -1.36 8.63
CA PHE A 13 0.22 -1.48 7.24
C PHE A 13 1.46 -2.36 7.09
N ALA A 14 2.43 -2.26 7.99
CA ALA A 14 3.61 -3.13 8.01
C ALA A 14 3.20 -4.60 8.24
N ASP A 15 2.32 -4.86 9.22
CA ASP A 15 1.80 -6.19 9.50
C ASP A 15 1.07 -6.79 8.29
N ALA A 16 0.21 -6.01 7.62
CA ALA A 16 -0.50 -6.43 6.42
C ALA A 16 0.45 -6.72 5.25
N TYR A 17 1.51 -5.93 5.11
CA TYR A 17 2.54 -6.13 4.10
C TYR A 17 3.29 -7.45 4.33
N ASP A 18 3.69 -7.70 5.57
CA ASP A 18 4.39 -8.93 5.95
C ASP A 18 3.48 -10.16 5.75
N GLN A 19 2.20 -10.07 6.10
CA GLN A 19 1.22 -11.13 5.82
C GLN A 19 1.10 -11.44 4.31
N MET A 20 1.03 -10.41 3.46
CA MET A 20 1.02 -10.60 2.00
C MET A 20 2.31 -11.24 1.49
N LEU A 21 3.45 -10.90 2.07
CA LEU A 21 4.72 -11.51 1.71
C LEU A 21 4.76 -12.99 2.09
N GLN A 22 4.33 -13.32 3.31
CA GLN A 22 4.21 -14.71 3.76
C GLN A 22 3.25 -15.52 2.89
N GLU A 23 2.12 -14.95 2.46
CA GLU A 23 1.21 -15.59 1.50
C GLU A 23 1.88 -15.88 0.16
N LYS A 24 2.65 -14.94 -0.38
CA LYS A 24 3.38 -15.13 -1.64
C LYS A 24 4.43 -16.24 -1.53
N LEU A 25 5.08 -16.38 -0.37
CA LEU A 25 6.00 -17.47 -0.08
C LEU A 25 5.27 -18.82 0.01
N ARG A 26 4.17 -18.89 0.78
CA ARG A 26 3.34 -20.11 0.91
C ARG A 26 2.83 -20.60 -0.44
N ASN A 27 2.39 -19.68 -1.28
CA ASN A 27 1.89 -19.96 -2.62
C ASN A 27 3.01 -20.25 -3.63
N LYS A 28 4.28 -20.27 -3.20
CA LYS A 28 5.48 -20.44 -4.04
C LYS A 28 5.56 -19.46 -5.22
N LYS A 29 4.87 -18.32 -5.14
CA LYS A 29 4.99 -17.20 -6.11
C LYS A 29 6.35 -16.53 -5.98
N ILE A 30 6.93 -16.57 -4.78
CA ILE A 30 8.27 -16.10 -4.47
C ILE A 30 8.99 -17.22 -3.73
N ILE A 31 10.26 -17.44 -4.06
CA ILE A 31 11.09 -18.49 -3.44
C ILE A 31 11.74 -17.98 -2.15
N CYS A 32 12.18 -16.73 -2.13
CA CYS A 32 12.82 -16.11 -0.97
C CYS A 32 12.47 -14.62 -0.87
N ILE A 33 12.47 -14.10 0.36
CA ILE A 33 12.45 -12.66 0.58
C ILE A 33 13.83 -12.14 0.15
N PRO A 34 13.91 -11.21 -0.81
CA PRO A 34 15.19 -10.65 -1.22
C PRO A 34 15.81 -9.90 -0.03
N LYS A 35 16.82 -10.52 0.60
CA LYS A 35 17.59 -9.93 1.71
C LYS A 35 18.91 -9.28 1.23
N GLY A 36 19.12 -9.17 -0.07
CA GLY A 36 20.33 -8.63 -0.68
C GLY A 36 20.03 -7.58 -1.74
N GLY A 37 21.01 -6.70 -2.00
CA GLY A 37 20.90 -5.58 -2.93
C GLY A 37 20.60 -4.25 -2.23
N PRO A 38 20.84 -3.11 -2.91
CA PRO A 38 20.52 -1.80 -2.38
C PRO A 38 19.01 -1.69 -2.14
N SER A 39 18.63 -1.20 -0.97
CA SER A 39 17.23 -0.92 -0.66
C SER A 39 16.67 0.04 -1.72
N GLY A 40 15.54 -0.34 -2.32
CA GLY A 40 14.87 0.51 -3.31
C GLY A 40 14.45 1.86 -2.72
N VAL A 41 13.97 2.76 -3.56
CA VAL A 41 13.62 4.14 -3.15
C VAL A 41 12.55 4.19 -2.05
N LEU A 42 11.67 3.17 -1.99
CA LEU A 42 10.67 2.96 -0.96
C LEU A 42 11.13 1.92 0.09
N ASP A 43 12.21 2.29 0.79
CA ASP A 43 12.86 1.48 1.84
C ASP A 43 11.98 1.22 3.08
N THR A 44 11.15 2.19 3.45
CA THR A 44 10.40 2.24 4.71
C THR A 44 8.90 2.11 4.48
N HIS A 45 8.20 1.48 5.43
CA HIS A 45 6.73 1.36 5.39
C HIS A 45 6.03 2.73 5.38
N GLU A 46 6.61 3.74 6.05
CA GLU A 46 6.13 5.12 6.01
C GLU A 46 6.17 5.72 4.60
N LYS A 47 7.27 5.52 3.85
CA LYS A 47 7.35 6.01 2.46
C LYS A 47 6.39 5.26 1.55
N ARG A 48 6.23 3.95 1.73
CA ARG A 48 5.27 3.12 0.97
C ARG A 48 3.83 3.56 1.22
N LEU A 49 3.48 3.81 2.48
CA LEU A 49 2.17 4.32 2.85
C LEU A 49 1.94 5.74 2.32
N SER A 50 2.94 6.63 2.46
CA SER A 50 2.87 7.98 1.91
C SER A 50 2.65 7.97 0.40
N PHE A 51 3.34 7.08 -0.31
CA PHE A 51 3.23 6.91 -1.76
C PHE A 51 1.80 6.59 -2.20
N VAL A 52 1.19 5.55 -1.61
CA VAL A 52 -0.17 5.15 -2.00
C VAL A 52 -1.21 6.19 -1.59
N LEU A 53 -1.04 6.84 -0.43
CA LEU A 53 -1.96 7.88 0.01
C LEU A 53 -1.87 9.14 -0.85
N ASP A 54 -0.66 9.51 -1.30
CA ASP A 54 -0.48 10.64 -2.22
C ASP A 54 -1.20 10.37 -3.54
N TYR A 55 -1.06 9.15 -4.07
CA TYR A 55 -1.79 8.71 -5.27
C TYR A 55 -3.31 8.73 -5.07
N LEU A 56 -3.82 8.14 -4.00
CA LEU A 56 -5.27 8.10 -3.73
C LEU A 56 -5.87 9.48 -3.45
N LYS A 57 -5.08 10.40 -2.89
CA LYS A 57 -5.54 11.74 -2.53
C LYS A 57 -5.66 12.67 -3.73
N THR A 58 -4.65 12.68 -4.60
CA THR A 58 -4.56 13.66 -5.70
C THR A 58 -4.83 13.05 -7.08
N TYR A 59 -4.92 11.72 -7.15
CA TYR A 59 -5.03 10.92 -8.37
C TYR A 59 -4.10 11.40 -9.50
N PRO A 60 -2.80 11.62 -9.20
CA PRO A 60 -1.84 12.11 -10.18
C PRO A 60 -1.50 11.01 -11.20
N THR A 61 -1.07 11.41 -12.39
CA THR A 61 -0.58 10.45 -13.39
C THR A 61 0.70 9.75 -12.90
N PHE A 62 0.96 8.54 -13.39
CA PHE A 62 2.15 7.79 -12.99
C PHE A 62 3.46 8.51 -13.31
N ASP A 63 3.48 9.39 -14.32
CA ASP A 63 4.61 10.28 -14.64
C ASP A 63 4.92 11.28 -13.51
N ILE A 64 3.88 11.83 -12.88
CA ILE A 64 4.02 12.79 -11.78
C ILE A 64 4.45 12.05 -10.51
N VAL A 65 3.81 10.92 -10.22
CA VAL A 65 4.14 10.06 -9.07
C VAL A 65 5.59 9.59 -9.13
N ARG A 66 6.02 9.06 -10.29
CA ARG A 66 7.38 8.56 -10.44
C ARG A 66 8.41 9.69 -10.28
N PHE A 67 8.05 10.92 -10.68
CA PHE A 67 8.91 12.08 -10.51
C PHE A 67 9.06 12.44 -9.03
N HIS A 68 7.96 12.49 -8.27
CA HIS A 68 8.00 12.78 -6.83
C HIS A 68 8.78 11.73 -6.02
N PHE A 69 8.63 10.46 -6.37
CA PHE A 69 9.22 9.34 -5.63
C PHE A 69 10.48 8.75 -6.30
N LYS A 70 11.02 9.38 -7.34
CA LYS A 70 12.20 8.95 -8.11
C LYS A 70 12.15 7.47 -8.53
N LEU A 71 10.99 7.04 -9.02
CA LEU A 71 10.75 5.67 -9.50
C LEU A 71 10.83 5.59 -11.03
N SER A 72 10.93 4.37 -11.56
CA SER A 72 10.67 4.14 -12.98
C SER A 72 9.16 4.05 -13.24
N ALA A 73 8.74 4.30 -14.49
CA ALA A 73 7.33 4.34 -14.85
C ALA A 73 6.59 3.01 -14.59
N GLY A 74 7.19 1.87 -14.94
CA GLY A 74 6.60 0.55 -14.69
C GLY A 74 6.44 0.26 -13.20
N HIS A 75 7.46 0.57 -12.40
CA HIS A 75 7.42 0.34 -10.95
C HIS A 75 6.37 1.21 -10.25
N ALA A 76 6.12 2.43 -10.74
CA ALA A 76 5.09 3.30 -10.15
C ALA A 76 3.70 2.65 -10.22
N HIS A 77 3.31 2.11 -11.38
CA HIS A 77 2.04 1.40 -11.53
C HIS A 77 1.97 0.16 -10.64
N ASP A 78 3.00 -0.69 -10.69
CA ASP A 78 3.02 -1.95 -9.94
C ASP A 78 2.96 -1.71 -8.42
N PHE A 79 3.63 -0.66 -7.94
CA PHE A 79 3.59 -0.25 -6.55
C PHE A 79 2.24 0.33 -6.14
N VAL A 80 1.57 1.10 -7.00
CA VAL A 80 0.22 1.59 -6.70
C VAL A 80 -0.73 0.41 -6.52
N VAL A 81 -0.73 -0.55 -7.44
CA VAL A 81 -1.57 -1.74 -7.36
C VAL A 81 -1.25 -2.52 -6.08
N LEU A 82 0.03 -2.84 -5.86
CA LEU A 82 0.47 -3.61 -4.69
C LEU A 82 0.10 -2.92 -3.37
N TYR A 83 0.44 -1.66 -3.20
CA TYR A 83 0.21 -0.96 -1.93
C TYR A 83 -1.26 -0.61 -1.71
N SER A 84 -2.07 -0.50 -2.78
CA SER A 84 -3.51 -0.38 -2.64
C SER A 84 -4.14 -1.65 -2.05
N GLU A 85 -3.67 -2.84 -2.45
CA GLU A 85 -4.11 -4.10 -1.86
C GLU A 85 -3.69 -4.23 -0.40
N VAL A 86 -2.43 -3.91 -0.08
CA VAL A 86 -1.90 -3.91 1.30
C VAL A 86 -2.71 -2.95 2.17
N LEU A 87 -2.99 -1.75 1.67
CA LEU A 87 -3.76 -0.74 2.39
C LEU A 87 -5.19 -1.21 2.64
N ASN A 88 -5.85 -1.81 1.65
CA ASN A 88 -7.20 -2.36 1.86
C ASN A 88 -7.22 -3.41 2.97
N ARG A 89 -6.26 -4.34 2.99
CA ARG A 89 -6.14 -5.35 4.06
C ARG A 89 -5.90 -4.72 5.43
N ALA A 90 -5.05 -3.70 5.50
CA ALA A 90 -4.80 -2.96 6.74
C ALA A 90 -6.04 -2.19 7.24
N LEU A 91 -6.86 -1.67 6.33
CA LEU A 91 -8.11 -0.98 6.70
C LEU A 91 -9.21 -1.97 7.12
N GLU A 92 -9.24 -3.17 6.52
CA GLU A 92 -10.13 -4.26 6.89
C GLU A 92 -9.80 -4.78 8.30
N SER A 93 -8.52 -4.99 8.61
CA SER A 93 -8.09 -5.43 9.95
C SER A 93 -8.41 -4.39 11.03
N LEU A 94 -8.36 -3.11 10.68
CA LEU A 94 -8.75 -2.00 11.57
C LEU A 94 -10.27 -1.77 11.60
N ASN A 95 -11.07 -2.49 10.80
CA ASN A 95 -12.53 -2.37 10.67
C ASN A 95 -13.01 -0.94 10.36
N VAL A 96 -12.16 -0.14 9.69
CA VAL A 96 -12.46 1.22 9.25
C VAL A 96 -12.69 1.31 7.74
N ALA A 97 -12.62 0.17 7.05
CA ALA A 97 -12.89 0.11 5.62
C ALA A 97 -14.33 0.60 5.35
N PRO A 98 -14.53 1.50 4.38
CA PRO A 98 -15.87 1.98 4.03
C PRO A 98 -16.73 0.80 3.58
N LYS A 99 -18.01 0.77 3.97
CA LYS A 99 -18.98 -0.20 3.46
C LYS A 99 -19.10 -0.01 1.94
N ARG A 100 -18.45 -0.87 1.16
CA ARG A 100 -18.40 -0.80 -0.31
C ARG A 100 -19.64 -1.35 -1.01
N MET A 101 -20.60 -1.91 -0.28
CA MET A 101 -21.80 -2.53 -0.86
C MET A 101 -23.05 -1.99 -0.19
N VAL A 102 -23.88 -1.31 -0.98
CA VAL A 102 -25.30 -1.11 -0.71
C VAL A 102 -25.95 -2.47 -0.96
N ARG A 103 -26.41 -3.15 0.11
CA ARG A 103 -26.93 -4.52 0.01
C ARG A 103 -28.42 -4.56 -0.35
N SER A 104 -29.14 -3.46 -0.19
CA SER A 104 -30.55 -3.34 -0.55
C SER A 104 -30.88 -1.99 -1.19
N ARG A 105 -31.90 -1.96 -2.05
CA ARG A 105 -32.45 -0.72 -2.64
C ARG A 105 -32.92 0.26 -1.56
N ASP A 106 -33.28 -0.23 -0.37
CA ASP A 106 -33.71 0.56 0.79
C ASP A 106 -32.58 1.27 1.54
N GLU A 107 -31.30 0.98 1.23
CA GLU A 107 -30.14 1.64 1.85
C GLU A 107 -29.67 2.90 1.08
N PHE A 108 -30.45 3.37 0.09
CA PHE A 108 -30.17 4.55 -0.75
C PHE A 108 -31.07 5.74 -0.44
#